data_AF-A0A418NF77-F1
#
_entry.id   AF-A0A418NF77-F1
#
_cell.length_a   1.000
_cell.length_b   1.000
_cell.length_c   1.000
_cell.angle_alpha   90.00
_cell.angle_beta   90.00
_cell.angle_gamma   90.00
#
_symmetry.space_group_name_H-M   'P 1'
#
loop_
_entity.id
_entity.type
_entity.pdbx_description
1 polymer ?
#
loop_
_entity_poly.entity_id
_entity_poly.type
_entity_poly.pdbx_seq_one_letter_code
_entity_poly.pdbx_strand_id
1 'polypeptide(L)'
;MIDRRDALAGIVAMFGATLFAPIARAASVQVAVIDTGPPSSAVFTAGQRALVSALSERVIPTTDTPGAIAAEVPQFIEKLLADWARPEDKQPILAGLEAIEARSLRDYKIAAAEATPEQQDALLTLAMNDQLPGGADFFDKFRQLVITGYYTSEIGITQEREYLPVPGKYDGAYPYANVTKVFSS
;
A
#
# COMPACT_ATOMS: atom_id res chain seq x y z
N MET A 1 -28.57 -48.23 29.29
CA MET A 1 -28.57 -47.35 28.10
C MET A 1 -28.39 -45.94 28.64
N ILE A 2 -27.27 -45.27 28.36
CA ILE A 2 -27.03 -43.90 28.87
C ILE A 2 -27.99 -42.96 28.14
N ASP A 3 -28.68 -42.08 28.88
CA ASP A 3 -29.49 -41.03 28.29
C ASP A 3 -28.58 -40.01 27.60
N ARG A 4 -28.96 -39.59 26.38
CA ARG A 4 -28.20 -38.60 25.60
C ARG A 4 -27.91 -37.32 26.37
N ARG A 5 -28.82 -36.92 27.26
CA ARG A 5 -28.68 -35.70 28.08
C ARG A 5 -27.58 -35.87 29.12
N ASP A 6 -27.48 -37.04 29.72
CA ASP A 6 -26.45 -37.35 30.71
C ASP A 6 -25.08 -37.48 30.05
N ALA A 7 -25.01 -38.08 28.86
CA ALA A 7 -23.79 -38.13 28.06
C ALA A 7 -23.30 -36.72 27.66
N LEU A 8 -24.19 -35.85 27.18
CA LEU A 8 -23.85 -34.48 26.82
C LEU A 8 -23.45 -33.64 28.04
N ALA A 9 -24.14 -33.80 29.17
CA ALA A 9 -23.79 -33.12 30.41
C ALA A 9 -22.38 -33.53 30.91
N GLY A 10 -22.02 -34.81 30.79
CA GLY A 10 -20.69 -35.30 31.13
C GLY A 10 -19.57 -34.72 30.26
N ILE A 11 -19.80 -34.64 28.94
CA ILE A 11 -18.83 -34.03 28.00
C ILE A 11 -18.65 -32.54 28.29
N VAL A 12 -19.74 -31.80 28.53
CA VAL A 12 -19.67 -30.37 28.89
C VAL A 12 -18.96 -30.18 30.24
N ALA A 13 -19.18 -31.04 31.22
CA ALA A 13 -18.49 -30.96 32.50
C ALA A 13 -16.98 -31.23 32.38
N MET A 14 -16.56 -32.17 31.52
CA MET A 14 -15.15 -32.52 31.35
C MET A 14 -14.36 -31.52 30.49
N PHE A 15 -14.97 -30.98 29.43
CA PHE A 15 -14.26 -30.14 28.46
C PHE A 15 -14.70 -28.67 28.48
N GLY A 16 -15.89 -28.36 28.99
CA GLY A 16 -16.44 -27.00 28.98
C GLY A 16 -15.71 -26.05 29.93
N ALA A 17 -15.28 -26.54 31.10
CA ALA A 17 -14.60 -25.70 32.10
C ALA A 17 -13.21 -25.22 31.65
N THR A 18 -12.46 -26.05 30.94
CA THR A 18 -11.11 -25.71 30.46
C THR A 18 -11.13 -24.81 29.23
N LEU A 19 -12.19 -24.86 28.42
CA LEU A 19 -12.37 -24.01 27.24
C LEU A 19 -13.02 -22.65 27.57
N PHE A 20 -13.77 -22.55 28.67
CA PHE A 20 -14.48 -21.32 29.02
C PHE A 20 -13.54 -20.13 29.25
N ALA A 21 -12.48 -20.30 30.05
CA ALA A 21 -11.52 -19.23 30.32
C ALA A 21 -10.83 -18.70 29.04
N PRO A 22 -10.21 -19.53 28.16
CA PRO A 22 -9.60 -19.02 26.94
C PRO A 22 -10.61 -18.43 25.95
N ILE A 23 -11.83 -18.97 25.83
CA ILE A 23 -12.88 -18.40 24.96
C ILE A 23 -13.39 -17.07 25.51
N ALA A 24 -13.63 -16.97 26.82
CA ALA A 24 -14.04 -15.71 27.45
C ALA A 24 -12.94 -14.64 27.30
N ARG A 25 -11.66 -15.03 27.42
CA ARG A 25 -10.54 -14.12 27.12
C ARG A 25 -10.54 -13.70 25.65
N ALA A 26 -10.64 -14.62 24.70
CA ALA A 26 -10.71 -14.30 23.27
C ALA A 26 -11.90 -13.39 22.93
N ALA A 27 -13.08 -13.65 23.50
CA ALA A 27 -14.27 -12.84 23.32
C ALA A 27 -14.17 -11.45 23.98
N SER A 28 -13.37 -11.32 25.05
CA SER A 28 -13.11 -10.04 25.72
C SER A 28 -12.02 -9.20 25.03
N VAL A 29 -11.28 -9.78 24.08
CA VAL A 29 -10.33 -9.01 23.27
C VAL A 29 -11.13 -8.14 22.31
N GLN A 30 -11.16 -6.84 22.59
CA GLN A 30 -11.52 -5.84 21.59
C GLN A 30 -10.39 -5.79 20.57
N VAL A 31 -10.51 -6.58 19.50
CA VAL A 31 -9.70 -6.37 18.31
C VAL A 31 -10.19 -5.07 17.70
N ALA A 32 -9.32 -4.07 17.61
CA ALA A 32 -9.62 -2.90 16.80
C ALA A 32 -9.89 -3.40 15.37
N VAL A 33 -11.12 -3.19 14.90
CA VAL A 33 -11.48 -3.52 13.52
C VAL A 33 -10.56 -2.71 12.62
N ILE A 34 -9.95 -3.36 11.62
CA ILE A 34 -9.16 -2.66 10.60
C ILE A 34 -10.14 -1.75 9.86
N ASP A 35 -9.95 -0.43 9.98
CA ASP A 35 -10.77 0.54 9.29
C ASP A 35 -10.41 0.55 7.80
N THR A 36 -11.26 -0.11 7.01
CA THR A 36 -11.19 -0.16 5.54
C THR A 36 -11.87 1.05 4.89
N GLY A 37 -12.29 2.04 5.68
CA GLY A 37 -12.91 3.27 5.23
C GLY A 37 -11.92 4.33 4.74
N PRO A 38 -12.39 5.56 4.52
CA PRO A 38 -11.56 6.68 4.07
C PRO A 38 -10.48 7.07 5.10
N PRO A 39 -9.49 7.89 4.72
CA PRO A 39 -8.50 8.44 5.66
C PRO A 39 -9.14 9.11 6.87
N SER A 40 -8.58 8.89 8.07
CA SER A 40 -9.10 9.49 9.32
C SER A 40 -9.05 11.02 9.34
N SER A 41 -8.18 11.60 8.51
CA SER A 41 -8.09 13.04 8.28
C SER A 41 -7.62 13.33 6.86
N ALA A 42 -8.01 14.50 6.33
CA ALA A 42 -7.49 14.97 5.06
C ALA A 42 -6.01 15.34 5.22
N VAL A 43 -5.13 14.65 4.48
CA VAL A 43 -3.69 14.93 4.49
C VAL A 43 -3.33 15.87 3.35
N PHE A 44 -3.90 15.62 2.18
CA PHE A 44 -3.59 16.35 0.97
C PHE A 44 -4.68 17.37 0.62
N THR A 45 -4.27 18.48 0.02
CA THR A 45 -5.19 19.36 -0.71
C THR A 45 -5.64 18.69 -2.02
N ALA A 46 -6.67 19.22 -2.67
CA ALA A 46 -7.11 18.70 -3.97
C ALA A 46 -5.99 18.68 -5.03
N GLY A 47 -5.17 19.74 -5.07
CA GLY A 47 -4.01 19.82 -5.97
C GLY A 47 -2.94 18.80 -5.62
N GLN A 48 -2.65 18.60 -4.33
CA GLN A 48 -1.70 17.57 -3.88
C GLN A 48 -2.19 16.15 -4.19
N ARG A 49 -3.50 15.86 -4.06
CA ARG A 49 -4.05 14.55 -4.47
C ARG A 49 -3.87 14.30 -5.96
N ALA A 50 -4.15 15.31 -6.78
CA ALA A 50 -3.94 15.22 -8.23
C ALA A 50 -2.46 14.98 -8.56
N LEU A 51 -1.55 15.68 -7.87
CA LEU A 51 -0.11 15.51 -8.04
C LEU A 51 0.36 14.11 -7.60
N VAL A 52 -0.05 13.64 -6.42
CA VAL A 52 0.27 12.28 -5.94
C VAL A 52 -0.21 11.23 -6.94
N SER A 53 -1.43 11.39 -7.48
CA SER A 53 -1.96 10.50 -8.51
C SER A 53 -1.08 10.48 -9.76
N ALA A 54 -0.76 11.65 -10.31
CA ALA A 54 0.07 11.78 -11.50
C ALA A 54 1.48 11.18 -11.28
N LEU A 55 2.15 11.54 -10.19
CA LEU A 55 3.50 11.05 -9.88
C LEU A 55 3.51 9.54 -9.59
N SER A 56 2.47 8.99 -8.95
CA SER A 56 2.38 7.55 -8.69
C SER A 56 2.34 6.76 -10.01
N GLU A 57 1.58 7.24 -10.99
CA GLU A 57 1.51 6.63 -12.34
C GLU A 57 2.84 6.78 -13.08
N ARG A 58 3.65 7.83 -12.83
CA ARG A 58 5.00 7.90 -13.39
C ARG A 58 5.95 6.86 -12.78
N VAL A 59 5.78 6.53 -11.51
CA VAL A 59 6.63 5.54 -10.81
C VAL A 59 6.26 4.11 -11.21
N ILE A 60 4.97 3.77 -11.31
CA ILE A 60 4.48 2.49 -11.84
C ILE A 60 3.37 2.78 -12.87
N PRO A 61 3.74 2.97 -14.15
CA PRO A 61 2.77 3.24 -15.21
C PRO A 61 2.03 1.99 -15.63
N THR A 62 0.83 2.18 -16.18
CA THR A 62 0.12 1.14 -16.92
C THR A 62 0.94 0.67 -18.11
N THR A 63 1.18 -0.63 -18.20
CA THR A 63 1.86 -1.30 -19.33
C THR A 63 0.99 -2.45 -19.82
N ASP A 64 1.51 -3.68 -19.81
CA ASP A 64 0.71 -4.90 -20.03
C ASP A 64 -0.20 -5.21 -18.82
N THR A 65 0.08 -4.57 -17.67
CA THR A 65 -0.68 -4.65 -16.43
C THR A 65 -1.13 -3.26 -15.98
N PRO A 66 -2.25 -3.16 -15.22
CA PRO A 66 -2.73 -1.88 -14.72
C PRO A 66 -1.72 -1.19 -13.79
N GLY A 67 -1.56 0.13 -13.92
CA GLY A 67 -0.60 0.94 -13.17
C GLY A 67 -1.05 1.33 -11.76
N ALA A 68 -0.28 2.24 -11.14
CA ALA A 68 -0.48 2.68 -9.76
C ALA A 68 -1.87 3.29 -9.49
N ILE A 69 -2.43 4.05 -10.44
CA ILE A 69 -3.77 4.64 -10.28
C ILE A 69 -4.84 3.54 -10.25
N ALA A 70 -4.74 2.56 -11.15
CA ALA A 70 -5.68 1.43 -11.20
C ALA A 70 -5.60 0.55 -9.94
N ALA A 71 -4.42 0.47 -9.33
CA ALA A 71 -4.16 -0.21 -8.06
C ALA A 71 -4.51 0.63 -6.81
N GLU A 72 -5.18 1.78 -6.96
CA GLU A 72 -5.61 2.67 -5.87
C GLU A 72 -4.46 3.13 -4.94
N VAL A 73 -3.24 3.18 -5.47
CA VAL A 73 -2.05 3.58 -4.72
C VAL A 73 -2.17 5.00 -4.15
N PRO A 74 -2.70 6.01 -4.87
CA PRO A 74 -2.86 7.35 -4.30
C PRO A 74 -3.73 7.37 -3.03
N GLN A 75 -4.81 6.59 -3.01
CA GLN A 75 -5.72 6.45 -1.88
C GLN A 75 -5.04 5.73 -0.71
N PHE A 76 -4.28 4.67 -1.02
CA PHE A 76 -3.45 3.97 -0.04
C PHE A 76 -2.44 4.92 0.64
N ILE A 77 -1.74 5.76 -0.14
CA ILE A 77 -0.76 6.71 0.39
C ILE A 77 -1.44 7.69 1.36
N GLU A 78 -2.57 8.29 0.98
CA GLU A 78 -3.27 9.24 1.85
C GLU A 78 -3.78 8.56 3.13
N LYS A 79 -4.32 7.34 3.04
CA LYS A 79 -4.77 6.56 4.21
C LYS A 79 -3.61 6.23 5.15
N LEU A 80 -2.48 5.77 4.62
CA LEU A 80 -1.29 5.44 5.40
C LEU A 80 -0.74 6.67 6.12
N LEU A 81 -0.68 7.82 5.43
CA LEU A 81 -0.21 9.07 6.01
C LEU A 81 -1.17 9.69 7.03
N ALA A 82 -2.47 9.39 6.92
CA ALA A 82 -3.47 9.86 7.86
C ALA A 82 -3.48 9.05 9.15
N ASP A 83 -3.38 7.73 9.03
CA ASP A 83 -3.75 6.82 10.11
C ASP A 83 -2.54 6.21 10.83
N TRP A 84 -1.39 6.14 10.18
CA TRP A 84 -0.23 5.41 10.70
C TRP A 84 1.07 6.21 10.71
N ALA A 85 1.28 7.08 9.72
CA ALA A 85 2.54 7.81 9.60
C ALA A 85 2.76 8.75 10.79
N ARG A 86 4.00 8.76 11.27
CA ARG A 86 4.43 9.74 12.26
C ARG A 86 4.70 11.08 11.57
N PRO A 87 4.67 12.21 12.31
CA PRO A 87 4.97 13.51 11.74
C PRO A 87 6.30 13.54 10.96
N GLU A 88 7.34 12.90 11.49
CA GLU A 88 8.66 12.80 10.85
C GLU A 88 8.65 12.09 9.49
N ASP A 89 7.72 11.16 9.26
CA ASP A 89 7.59 10.45 7.99
C ASP A 89 6.67 11.18 7.01
N LYS A 90 5.70 11.92 7.54
CA LYS A 90 4.72 12.70 6.77
C LYS A 90 5.30 13.98 6.18
N GLN A 91 6.15 14.69 6.94
CA GLN A 91 6.66 16.01 6.54
C GLN A 91 7.49 15.97 5.24
N PRO A 92 8.40 15.02 5.00
CA PRO A 92 9.15 14.94 3.75
C PRO A 92 8.25 14.80 2.52
N ILE A 93 7.16 14.03 2.64
CA ILE A 93 6.20 13.85 1.54
C ILE A 93 5.51 15.17 1.20
N LEU A 94 4.99 15.88 2.20
CA LEU A 94 4.31 17.16 1.99
C LEU A 94 5.25 18.24 1.43
N ALA A 95 6.46 18.34 2.01
CA ALA A 95 7.45 19.31 1.59
C ALA A 95 7.95 19.05 0.15
N GLY A 96 8.15 17.78 -0.22
CA GLY A 96 8.58 17.44 -1.56
C GLY A 96 7.50 17.66 -2.62
N LEU A 97 6.22 17.40 -2.31
CA LEU A 97 5.11 17.77 -3.20
C LEU A 97 5.05 19.28 -3.46
N GLU A 98 5.26 20.09 -2.42
CA GLU A 98 5.33 21.55 -2.56
C GLU A 98 6.55 21.99 -3.38
N ALA A 99 7.72 21.36 -3.17
CA ALA A 99 8.93 21.65 -3.94
C ALA A 99 8.78 21.31 -5.42
N ILE A 100 8.12 20.19 -5.75
CA ILE A 100 7.79 19.80 -7.13
C ILE A 100 6.81 20.79 -7.75
N GLU A 101 5.73 21.15 -7.05
CA GLU A 101 4.75 22.12 -7.53
C GLU A 101 5.40 23.47 -7.81
N ALA A 102 6.19 24.00 -6.87
CA ALA A 102 6.91 25.24 -7.04
C ALA A 102 7.90 25.18 -8.21
N ARG A 103 8.54 24.04 -8.44
CA ARG A 103 9.44 23.84 -9.57
C ARG A 103 8.70 23.82 -10.90
N SER A 104 7.57 23.13 -10.99
CA SER A 104 6.73 23.10 -12.20
C SER A 104 6.23 24.50 -12.57
N LEU A 105 5.72 25.26 -11.60
CA LEU A 105 5.27 26.63 -11.82
C LEU A 105 6.42 27.55 -12.27
N ARG A 106 7.65 27.31 -11.79
CA ARG A 106 8.83 28.07 -12.22
C ARG A 106 9.22 27.76 -13.66
N ASP A 107 9.35 26.48 -13.99
CA ASP A 107 9.96 26.03 -15.24
C ASP A 107 8.95 25.96 -16.39
N TYR A 108 7.71 25.54 -16.10
CA TYR A 108 6.68 25.22 -17.10
C TYR A 108 5.43 26.12 -17.01
N LYS A 109 5.28 26.91 -15.94
CA LYS A 109 4.12 27.82 -15.72
C LYS A 109 2.77 27.12 -15.61
N ILE A 110 2.78 25.84 -15.25
CA ILE A 110 1.60 24.98 -15.08
C ILE A 110 1.70 24.23 -13.76
N ALA A 111 0.54 23.83 -13.21
CA ALA A 111 0.49 22.97 -12.04
C ALA A 111 1.21 21.64 -12.33
N ALA A 112 1.94 21.08 -11.37
CA ALA A 112 2.76 19.89 -11.63
C ALA A 112 1.90 18.66 -12.00
N ALA A 113 0.67 18.60 -11.47
CA ALA A 113 -0.29 17.56 -11.81
C ALA A 113 -0.78 17.63 -13.28
N GLU A 114 -0.74 18.82 -13.87
CA GLU A 114 -1.17 19.08 -15.26
C GLU A 114 0.01 19.09 -16.25
N ALA A 115 1.24 18.94 -15.75
CA ALA A 115 2.43 18.84 -16.57
C ALA A 115 2.42 17.59 -17.45
N THR A 116 3.11 17.63 -18.60
CA THR A 116 3.20 16.46 -19.47
C THR A 116 3.95 15.32 -18.77
N PRO A 117 3.77 14.06 -19.18
CA PRO A 117 4.48 12.93 -18.59
C PRO A 117 6.01 13.13 -18.54
N GLU A 118 6.59 13.70 -19.60
CA GLU A 118 8.03 13.97 -19.69
C GLU A 118 8.47 15.08 -18.73
N GLN A 119 7.62 16.08 -18.49
CA GLN A 119 7.88 17.14 -17.51
C GLN A 119 7.77 16.60 -16.09
N GLN A 120 6.80 15.72 -15.81
CA GLN A 120 6.68 15.03 -14.52
C GLN A 120 7.91 14.16 -14.25
N ASP A 121 8.40 13.43 -15.25
CA ASP A 121 9.64 12.65 -15.13
C ASP A 121 10.86 13.53 -14.86
N ALA A 122 10.95 14.68 -15.53
CA ALA A 122 12.01 15.64 -15.29
C ALA A 122 11.96 16.18 -13.85
N LEU A 123 10.77 16.50 -13.32
CA LEU A 123 10.57 16.94 -11.95
C LEU A 123 10.95 15.85 -10.93
N LEU A 124 10.56 14.60 -11.16
CA LEU A 124 10.97 13.46 -10.34
C LEU A 124 12.47 13.22 -10.40
N THR A 125 13.09 13.37 -11.57
CA THR A 125 14.55 13.24 -11.75
C THR A 125 15.30 14.33 -10.97
N LEU A 126 14.79 15.56 -10.97
CA LEU A 126 15.34 16.65 -10.16
C LEU A 126 15.24 16.35 -8.66
N ALA A 127 14.10 15.79 -8.21
CA ALA A 127 13.95 15.34 -6.82
C ALA A 127 14.95 14.23 -6.49
N MET A 128 15.01 13.18 -7.31
CA MET A 128 15.93 12.04 -7.15
C MET A 128 17.39 12.46 -7.03
N ASN A 129 17.82 13.45 -7.82
CA ASN A 129 19.19 13.96 -7.83
C ASN A 129 19.46 15.04 -6.75
N ASP A 130 18.53 15.23 -5.81
CA ASP A 130 18.58 16.25 -4.75
C ASP A 130 18.77 17.69 -5.26
N GLN A 131 18.20 17.99 -6.43
CA GLN A 131 18.23 19.31 -7.05
C GLN A 131 17.01 20.17 -6.67
N LEU A 132 16.19 19.66 -5.75
CA LEU A 132 15.09 20.35 -5.09
C LEU A 132 15.31 20.30 -3.57
N PRO A 133 14.83 21.28 -2.79
CA PRO A 133 14.96 21.24 -1.33
C PRO A 133 14.36 19.95 -0.74
N GLY A 134 15.19 19.09 -0.15
CA GLY A 134 14.77 17.79 0.40
C GLY A 134 14.32 16.79 -0.67
N GLY A 135 14.73 16.98 -1.91
CA GLY A 135 14.26 16.21 -3.06
C GLY A 135 14.58 14.72 -2.96
N ALA A 136 15.81 14.37 -2.54
CA ALA A 136 16.21 12.96 -2.48
C ALA A 136 15.44 12.18 -1.42
N ASP A 137 15.23 12.78 -0.25
CA ASP A 137 14.46 12.17 0.85
C ASP A 137 12.98 12.01 0.46
N PHE A 138 12.40 13.02 -0.19
CA PHE A 138 11.06 12.92 -0.78
C PHE A 138 10.98 11.78 -1.79
N PHE A 139 11.87 11.75 -2.78
CA PHE A 139 11.79 10.81 -3.89
C PHE A 139 11.91 9.37 -3.40
N ASP A 140 12.87 9.08 -2.50
CA ASP A 140 13.04 7.73 -1.98
C ASP A 140 11.81 7.27 -1.18
N LYS A 141 11.32 8.10 -0.24
CA LYS A 141 10.12 7.78 0.56
C LYS A 141 8.88 7.64 -0.30
N PHE A 142 8.63 8.58 -1.21
CA PHE A 142 7.47 8.57 -2.10
C PHE A 142 7.48 7.34 -3.01
N ARG A 143 8.61 7.04 -3.65
CA ARG A 143 8.77 5.84 -4.50
C ARG A 143 8.54 4.56 -3.70
N GLN A 144 9.08 4.47 -2.49
CA GLN A 144 8.84 3.31 -1.61
C GLN A 144 7.37 3.15 -1.24
N LEU A 145 6.66 4.24 -0.97
CA LEU A 145 5.22 4.21 -0.72
C LEU A 145 4.43 3.73 -1.94
N VAL A 146 4.79 4.19 -3.14
CA VAL A 146 4.15 3.74 -4.39
C VAL A 146 4.39 2.24 -4.63
N ILE A 147 5.65 1.80 -4.53
CA ILE A 147 6.02 0.38 -4.68
C ILE A 147 5.28 -0.48 -3.66
N THR A 148 5.26 -0.05 -2.39
CA THR A 148 4.56 -0.78 -1.34
C THR A 148 3.08 -0.88 -1.63
N GLY A 149 2.41 0.24 -1.89
CA GLY A 149 0.97 0.25 -2.20
C GLY A 149 0.63 -0.66 -3.38
N TYR A 150 1.42 -0.58 -4.46
CA TYR A 150 1.19 -1.39 -5.65
C TYR A 150 1.38 -2.88 -5.40
N TYR A 151 2.52 -3.31 -4.84
CA TYR A 151 2.82 -4.73 -4.65
C TYR A 151 2.11 -5.36 -3.44
N THR A 152 1.35 -4.58 -2.66
CA THR A 152 0.37 -5.09 -1.69
C THR A 152 -1.07 -5.02 -2.19
N SER A 153 -1.31 -4.49 -3.39
CA SER A 153 -2.64 -4.47 -4.03
C SER A 153 -2.97 -5.82 -4.67
N GLU A 154 -4.26 -6.06 -4.92
CA GLU A 154 -4.72 -7.22 -5.69
C GLU A 154 -4.08 -7.25 -7.09
N ILE A 155 -4.01 -6.10 -7.79
CA ILE A 155 -3.40 -6.00 -9.11
C ILE A 155 -1.91 -6.39 -9.07
N GLY A 156 -1.14 -5.82 -8.15
CA GLY A 156 0.30 -6.11 -8.04
C GLY A 156 0.61 -7.55 -7.63
N ILE A 157 -0.27 -8.19 -6.83
CA ILE A 157 -0.06 -9.58 -6.38
C ILE A 157 -0.55 -10.60 -7.41
N THR A 158 -1.67 -10.35 -8.07
CA THR A 158 -2.38 -11.36 -8.88
C THR A 158 -2.23 -11.19 -10.39
N GLN A 159 -1.91 -9.97 -10.86
CA GLN A 159 -1.83 -9.66 -12.28
C GLN A 159 -0.39 -9.35 -12.71
N GLU A 160 0.32 -8.51 -11.95
CA GLU A 160 1.74 -8.21 -12.22
C GLU A 160 2.65 -9.40 -11.91
N ARG A 161 2.33 -10.15 -10.85
CA ARG A 161 3.07 -11.33 -10.41
C ARG A 161 2.32 -12.60 -10.77
N GLU A 162 3.08 -13.68 -10.91
CA GLU A 162 2.51 -15.00 -11.13
C GLU A 162 2.02 -15.56 -9.79
N TYR A 163 0.71 -15.48 -9.56
CA TYR A 163 0.12 -15.90 -8.30
C TYR A 163 0.06 -17.42 -8.17
N LEU A 164 0.83 -17.95 -7.22
CA LEU A 164 0.93 -19.37 -6.92
C LEU A 164 0.59 -19.60 -5.43
N PRO A 165 -0.71 -19.80 -5.10
CA PRO A 165 -1.18 -19.88 -3.71
C PRO A 165 -0.61 -21.08 -2.94
N VAL A 166 -0.18 -22.12 -3.66
CA VAL A 166 0.46 -23.31 -3.08
C VAL A 166 1.75 -23.58 -3.85
N PRO A 167 2.89 -22.99 -3.43
CA PRO A 167 4.13 -23.02 -4.21
C PRO A 167 4.79 -24.39 -4.35
N GLY A 168 4.28 -25.43 -3.68
CA GLY A 168 4.76 -26.79 -3.84
C GLY A 168 6.26 -26.91 -3.63
N LYS A 169 6.99 -27.39 -4.65
CA LYS A 169 8.44 -27.56 -4.63
C LYS A 169 9.14 -26.31 -5.19
N TYR A 170 10.15 -25.82 -4.47
CA TYR A 170 11.07 -24.81 -4.98
C TYR A 170 11.97 -25.35 -6.11
N ASP A 171 12.01 -24.64 -7.23
CA ASP A 171 12.94 -24.87 -8.34
C ASP A 171 13.79 -23.61 -8.60
N GLY A 172 15.01 -23.61 -8.07
CA GLY A 172 15.95 -22.49 -8.23
C GLY A 172 16.56 -22.38 -9.64
N ALA A 173 16.35 -23.37 -10.51
CA ALA A 173 16.83 -23.37 -11.89
C ALA A 173 15.70 -23.19 -12.91
N TYR A 174 14.51 -22.76 -12.46
CA TYR A 174 13.36 -22.56 -13.32
C TYR A 174 13.65 -21.46 -14.37
N PRO A 175 13.52 -21.74 -15.69
CA PRO A 175 13.84 -20.75 -16.71
C PRO A 175 12.89 -19.54 -16.66
N TYR A 176 13.45 -18.33 -16.51
CA TYR A 176 12.67 -17.08 -16.48
C TYR A 176 11.80 -16.91 -17.72
N ALA A 177 12.29 -17.35 -18.89
CA ALA A 177 11.59 -17.27 -20.17
C ALA A 177 10.22 -17.97 -20.20
N ASN A 178 9.95 -18.89 -19.27
CA ASN A 178 8.69 -19.63 -19.22
C ASN A 178 7.57 -18.88 -18.47
N VAL A 179 7.89 -17.92 -17.61
CA VAL A 179 6.91 -17.22 -16.75
C VAL A 179 6.97 -15.71 -16.94
N THR A 180 8.15 -15.16 -17.26
CA THR A 180 8.38 -13.72 -17.54
C THR A 180 7.91 -12.75 -16.44
N LYS A 181 7.56 -13.28 -15.27
CA LYS A 181 7.04 -12.60 -14.09
C LYS A 181 7.65 -13.22 -12.84
N VAL A 182 7.61 -12.47 -11.74
CA VAL A 182 8.02 -12.97 -10.42
C VAL A 182 6.83 -13.68 -9.77
N PHE A 183 7.07 -14.82 -9.12
CA PHE A 183 6.02 -15.52 -8.38
C PHE A 183 5.60 -14.78 -7.10
N SER A 184 4.32 -14.86 -6.76
CA SER A 184 3.73 -14.46 -5.48
C SER A 184 2.99 -15.66 -4.85
N SER A 185 2.77 -15.64 -3.54
CA SER A 185 2.01 -16.67 -2.80
C SER A 185 0.92 -16.03 -1.96
#